data_AF-A0A8H2X8Q4-F1
#
_entry.id   AF-A0A8H2X8Q4-F1
#
_cell.length_a   1.000
_cell.length_b   1.000
_cell.length_c   1.000
_cell.angle_alpha   90.00
_cell.angle_beta   90.00
_cell.angle_gamma   90.00
#
_symmetry.space_group_name_H-M   'P 1'
#
loop_
_entity.id
_entity.type
_entity.pdbx_description
1 polymer ?
#
loop_
_entity_poly.entity_id
_entity_poly.type
_entity_poly.pdbx_seq_one_letter_code
_entity_poly.pdbx_strand_id
1 'polypeptide(L)'
;MLALVALCSALASTAAARALPGRWYRDLDAMDHPVHQLFSRQTTLAPVGSAEWKAKYPKGKLNTTSIPQPWLDTMNKAIADGRIPSTDDVPVASTAGTYKSKAGKTLDGGKAPICSSTVGCKDDTQIYDVPDGIVAISFDDGPLPASPALYKFLRDNNQKVTHFFIGSNILENPEIFKEAFEVNGNDIAVHTWSHPQMTT
;
A
#
# COMPACT_ATOMS: atom_id res chain seq x y z
N MET A 1 -25.95 -60.45 -23.46
CA MET A 1 -24.58 -60.06 -23.88
C MET A 1 -24.77 -58.96 -24.92
N LEU A 2 -24.34 -57.70 -24.78
CA LEU A 2 -23.31 -57.05 -23.98
C LEU A 2 -23.83 -55.67 -23.50
N ALA A 3 -23.38 -55.25 -22.32
CA ALA A 3 -23.67 -53.96 -21.71
C ALA A 3 -22.79 -52.85 -22.31
N LEU A 4 -23.30 -51.62 -22.36
CA LEU A 4 -22.48 -50.42 -22.26
C LEU A 4 -23.31 -49.27 -21.68
N VAL A 5 -23.21 -49.10 -20.36
CA VAL A 5 -23.75 -47.95 -19.62
C VAL A 5 -22.77 -46.79 -19.82
N ALA A 6 -23.22 -45.73 -20.50
CA ALA A 6 -22.46 -44.49 -20.59
C ALA A 6 -22.55 -43.74 -19.25
N LEU A 7 -21.53 -43.90 -18.42
CA LEU A 7 -21.33 -43.08 -17.23
C LEU A 7 -20.81 -41.71 -17.69
N CYS A 8 -21.70 -40.73 -17.83
CA CYS A 8 -21.31 -39.34 -17.97
C CYS A 8 -20.87 -38.84 -16.59
N SER A 9 -19.58 -39.00 -16.29
CA SER A 9 -18.96 -38.40 -15.11
C SER A 9 -18.91 -36.88 -15.29
N ALA A 10 -19.91 -36.18 -14.75
CA ALA A 10 -19.82 -34.75 -14.53
C ALA A 10 -18.75 -34.50 -13.45
N LEU A 11 -17.50 -34.33 -13.87
CA LEU A 11 -16.50 -33.64 -13.08
C LEU A 11 -16.86 -32.15 -13.09
N ALA A 12 -17.90 -31.80 -12.33
CA ALA A 12 -18.04 -30.43 -11.86
C ALA A 12 -16.79 -30.16 -11.02
N SER A 13 -15.86 -29.40 -11.59
CA SER A 13 -14.74 -28.86 -10.84
C SER A 13 -15.35 -28.01 -9.73
N THR A 14 -15.45 -28.57 -8.52
CA THR A 14 -15.68 -27.81 -7.31
C THR A 14 -14.38 -27.10 -6.99
N ALA A 15 -13.97 -26.18 -7.85
CA ALA A 15 -13.29 -24.99 -7.38
C ALA A 15 -14.34 -24.32 -6.50
N ALA A 16 -14.35 -24.68 -5.22
CA ALA A 16 -15.07 -23.92 -4.22
C ALA A 16 -14.55 -22.50 -4.40
N ALA A 17 -15.36 -21.64 -5.02
CA ALA A 17 -15.14 -20.21 -4.99
C ALA A 17 -15.11 -19.88 -3.51
N ARG A 18 -13.91 -19.85 -2.94
CA ARG A 18 -13.68 -19.19 -1.67
C ARG A 18 -13.94 -17.73 -2.00
N ALA A 19 -15.22 -17.36 -1.90
CA ALA A 19 -15.56 -15.99 -1.63
C ALA A 19 -14.63 -15.59 -0.49
N LEU A 20 -13.86 -14.52 -0.71
CA LEU A 20 -13.20 -13.87 0.39
C LEU A 20 -14.26 -13.72 1.49
N PRO A 21 -13.92 -13.88 2.79
CA PRO A 21 -14.84 -13.46 3.83
C PRO A 21 -15.36 -12.07 3.44
N GLY A 22 -16.63 -11.75 3.76
CA GLY A 22 -17.29 -10.49 3.34
C GLY A 22 -16.64 -9.19 3.86
N ARG A 23 -15.36 -9.27 4.24
CA ARG A 23 -14.46 -8.29 4.81
C ARG A 23 -13.09 -8.47 4.13
N TRP A 24 -12.79 -7.61 3.17
CA TRP A 24 -11.46 -7.49 2.56
C TRP A 24 -10.60 -6.43 3.25
N TYR A 25 -11.23 -5.60 4.11
CA TYR A 25 -10.60 -4.61 4.96
C TYR A 25 -10.71 -5.03 6.44
N ARG A 26 -9.78 -4.58 7.29
CA ARG A 26 -9.85 -4.81 8.75
C ARG A 26 -10.74 -3.74 9.39
N ASP A 27 -11.57 -4.15 10.35
CA ASP A 27 -12.35 -3.21 11.16
C ASP A 27 -11.41 -2.23 11.88
N LEU A 28 -11.80 -0.96 11.92
CA LEU A 28 -11.08 0.08 12.65
C LEU A 28 -10.87 -0.30 14.13
N ASP A 29 -11.74 -1.15 14.68
CA ASP A 29 -11.68 -1.60 16.08
C ASP A 29 -10.56 -2.62 16.34
N ALA A 30 -9.92 -3.16 15.29
CA ALA A 30 -8.73 -4.02 15.38
C ALA A 30 -7.46 -3.17 15.64
N MET A 31 -7.48 -2.45 16.76
CA MET A 31 -6.41 -1.59 17.28
C MET A 31 -5.16 -2.40 17.71
N ASP A 32 -5.21 -3.73 17.62
CA ASP A 32 -4.14 -4.66 17.97
C ASP A 32 -3.12 -4.88 16.85
N HIS A 33 -3.39 -4.39 15.63
CA HIS A 33 -2.49 -4.59 14.50
C HIS A 33 -1.14 -3.87 14.70
N PRO A 34 0.01 -4.51 14.38
CA PRO A 34 1.33 -3.89 14.53
C PRO A 34 1.47 -2.54 13.83
N VAL A 35 0.80 -2.33 12.69
CA VAL A 35 0.78 -1.03 12.00
C VAL A 35 -0.05 0.00 12.77
N HIS A 36 -1.18 -0.40 13.37
CA HIS A 36 -1.95 0.51 14.21
C HIS A 36 -1.12 0.97 15.42
N GLN A 37 -0.38 0.06 16.07
CA GLN A 37 0.52 0.41 17.18
C GLN A 37 1.66 1.35 16.76
N LEU A 38 2.14 1.27 15.52
CA LEU A 38 3.13 2.21 14.99
C LEU A 38 2.57 3.63 14.80
N PHE A 39 1.25 3.76 14.64
CA PHE A 39 0.57 5.03 14.33
C PHE A 39 -0.51 5.40 15.37
N SER A 40 -0.53 4.75 16.53
CA SER A 40 -1.53 5.02 17.57
C SER A 40 -1.38 6.47 18.03
N ARG A 41 -2.47 7.25 17.96
CA ARG A 41 -2.43 8.64 18.42
C ARG A 41 -2.10 8.66 19.90
N GLN A 42 -0.94 9.20 20.25
CA GLN A 42 -0.66 9.60 21.63
C GLN A 42 -1.70 10.64 22.06
N THR A 43 -2.11 10.60 23.33
CA THR A 43 -3.24 11.36 23.86
C THR A 43 -3.02 12.89 23.92
N THR A 44 -1.84 13.38 23.55
CA THR A 44 -1.46 14.80 23.60
C THR A 44 -0.74 15.28 22.32
N LEU A 45 -1.36 15.07 21.15
CA LEU A 45 -0.88 15.66 19.90
C LEU A 45 -1.56 16.99 19.61
N ALA A 46 -0.77 17.98 19.17
CA ALA A 46 -1.29 19.21 18.62
C ALA A 46 -2.28 18.94 17.47
N PRO A 47 -3.31 19.80 17.28
CA PRO A 47 -4.28 19.61 16.21
C PRO A 47 -3.61 19.47 14.84
N VAL A 48 -4.08 18.53 14.01
CA VAL A 48 -3.60 18.35 12.64
C VAL A 48 -3.74 19.68 11.90
N GLY A 49 -2.67 20.10 11.22
CA GLY A 49 -2.61 21.38 10.51
C GLY A 49 -2.20 22.60 11.35
N SER A 50 -2.14 22.49 12.68
CA SER A 50 -1.63 23.56 13.56
C SER A 50 -0.13 23.83 13.34
N ALA A 51 0.34 25.02 13.73
CA ALA A 51 1.76 25.38 13.61
C ALA A 51 2.68 24.41 14.38
N GLU A 52 2.27 24.01 15.60
CA GLU A 52 3.02 23.05 16.41
C GLU A 52 3.06 21.66 15.77
N TRP A 53 1.95 21.20 15.19
CA TRP A 53 1.93 19.93 14.46
C TRP A 53 2.82 20.00 13.21
N LYS A 54 2.68 21.06 12.40
CA LYS A 54 3.46 21.24 11.17
C LYS A 54 4.96 21.32 11.42
N ALA A 55 5.39 21.91 12.53
CA ALA A 55 6.79 22.06 12.88
C ALA A 55 7.55 20.74 13.09
N LYS A 56 6.82 19.63 13.30
CA LYS A 56 7.40 18.28 13.47
C LYS A 56 7.78 17.61 12.15
N TYR A 57 7.32 18.14 11.02
CA TYR A 57 7.53 17.55 9.71
C TYR A 57 8.45 18.43 8.84
N PRO A 58 9.30 17.81 7.99
CA PRO A 58 10.09 18.55 7.02
C PRO A 58 9.18 19.24 6.00
N LYS A 59 9.70 20.22 5.25
CA LYS A 59 8.95 20.89 4.18
C LYS A 59 9.54 20.55 2.82
N GLY A 60 8.68 20.35 1.82
CA GLY A 60 9.08 20.12 0.43
C GLY A 60 9.89 18.84 0.21
N LYS A 61 10.76 18.87 -0.81
CA LYS A 61 11.60 17.73 -1.21
C LYS A 61 12.69 17.46 -0.18
N LEU A 62 12.82 16.19 0.21
CA LEU A 62 13.91 15.73 1.07
C LEU A 62 15.17 15.43 0.25
N ASN A 63 16.34 15.64 0.88
CA ASN A 63 17.63 15.13 0.43
C ASN A 63 18.29 14.32 1.57
N THR A 64 19.42 13.68 1.30
CA THR A 64 20.12 12.79 2.24
C THR A 64 20.52 13.45 3.56
N THR A 65 20.62 14.78 3.60
CA THR A 65 20.97 15.54 4.81
C THR A 65 19.77 16.15 5.53
N SER A 66 18.60 16.16 4.90
CA SER A 66 17.39 16.81 5.43
C SER A 66 16.37 15.84 6.02
N ILE A 67 16.64 14.53 5.97
CA ILE A 67 15.77 13.51 6.56
C ILE A 67 15.88 13.62 8.08
N PRO A 68 14.76 13.71 8.83
CA PRO A 68 14.80 13.70 10.28
C PRO A 68 15.53 12.47 10.83
N GLN A 69 16.54 12.68 11.68
CA GLN A 69 17.30 11.58 12.29
C GLN A 69 16.42 10.52 12.97
N PRO A 70 15.35 10.89 13.73
CA PRO A 70 14.47 9.89 14.33
C PRO A 70 13.78 8.96 13.31
N TRP A 71 13.58 9.41 12.07
CA TRP A 71 13.01 8.58 11.00
C TRP A 71 14.04 7.56 10.52
N LEU A 72 15.29 7.99 10.34
CA LEU A 72 16.41 7.11 10.00
C LEU A 72 16.64 6.07 11.11
N ASP A 73 16.61 6.49 12.37
CA ASP A 73 16.78 5.59 13.51
C ASP A 73 15.68 4.53 13.57
N THR A 74 14.43 4.93 13.32
CA THR A 74 13.27 4.01 13.26
C THR A 74 13.40 3.02 12.10
N MET A 75 13.80 3.48 10.91
CA MET A 75 14.04 2.63 9.74
C MET A 75 15.17 1.63 10.03
N ASN A 76 16.31 2.10 10.53
CA ASN A 76 17.46 1.27 10.86
C ASN A 76 17.12 0.23 11.93
N LYS A 77 16.33 0.59 12.94
CA LYS A 77 15.83 -0.37 13.92
C LYS A 77 14.94 -1.43 13.29
N ALA A 78 14.03 -1.05 12.39
CA ALA A 78 13.16 -2.01 11.70
C ALA A 78 13.95 -2.97 10.80
N ILE A 79 15.04 -2.51 10.18
CA ILE A 79 15.99 -3.35 9.42
C ILE A 79 16.71 -4.31 10.38
N ALA A 80 17.27 -3.79 11.49
CA ALA A 80 17.98 -4.62 12.48
C ALA A 80 17.08 -5.68 13.12
N ASP A 81 15.80 -5.36 13.33
CA ASP A 81 14.79 -6.27 13.87
C ASP A 81 14.26 -7.26 12.79
N GLY A 82 14.75 -7.20 11.55
CA GLY A 82 14.33 -8.08 10.44
C GLY A 82 12.90 -7.82 9.93
N ARG A 83 12.31 -6.67 10.28
CA ARG A 83 10.94 -6.29 9.89
C ARG A 83 10.89 -5.68 8.49
N ILE A 84 12.01 -5.10 8.04
CA ILE A 84 12.19 -4.55 6.70
C ILE A 84 13.47 -5.18 6.13
N PRO A 85 13.45 -5.73 4.90
CA PRO A 85 14.67 -6.19 4.24
C PRO A 85 15.70 -5.06 4.16
N SER A 86 16.98 -5.37 4.37
CA SER A 86 18.03 -4.39 4.12
C SER A 86 18.01 -3.99 2.65
N THR A 87 18.38 -2.75 2.33
CA THR A 87 18.60 -2.34 0.92
C THR A 87 19.70 -3.17 0.25
N ASP A 88 20.60 -3.76 1.03
CA ASP A 88 21.59 -4.74 0.53
C ASP A 88 20.96 -6.07 0.09
N ASP A 89 19.81 -6.43 0.67
CA ASP A 89 19.07 -7.65 0.36
C ASP A 89 18.10 -7.47 -0.80
N VAL A 90 17.76 -6.21 -1.15
CA VAL A 90 16.85 -5.86 -2.24
C VAL A 90 17.64 -5.65 -3.54
N PRO A 91 17.55 -6.57 -4.51
CA PRO A 91 18.18 -6.45 -5.82
C PRO A 91 17.69 -5.23 -6.58
N VAL A 92 18.62 -4.44 -7.11
CA VAL A 92 18.29 -3.35 -8.02
C VAL A 92 18.02 -3.92 -9.40
N ALA A 93 16.90 -3.50 -10.00
CA ALA A 93 16.58 -3.85 -11.38
C ALA A 93 17.43 -2.99 -12.32
N SER A 94 18.46 -3.58 -12.94
CA SER A 94 19.26 -2.90 -13.97
C SER A 94 18.54 -2.77 -15.32
N THR A 95 17.48 -3.55 -15.51
CA THR A 95 16.56 -3.54 -16.66
C THR A 95 15.24 -4.17 -16.20
N ALA A 96 14.12 -3.78 -16.79
CA ALA A 96 12.81 -4.34 -16.45
C ALA A 96 12.84 -5.88 -16.43
N GLY A 97 12.40 -6.48 -15.32
CA GLY A 97 12.38 -7.93 -15.12
C GLY A 97 13.72 -8.62 -14.86
N THR A 98 14.85 -7.89 -14.90
CA THR A 98 16.19 -8.44 -14.65
C THR A 98 16.77 -7.89 -13.35
N TYR A 99 16.98 -8.78 -12.38
CA TYR A 99 17.42 -8.44 -11.03
C TYR A 99 18.81 -9.00 -10.77
N LYS A 100 19.68 -8.24 -10.12
CA LYS A 100 21.01 -8.72 -9.71
C LYS A 100 21.19 -8.59 -8.21
N SER A 101 21.64 -9.67 -7.57
CA SER A 101 22.08 -9.59 -6.18
C SER A 101 23.30 -8.67 -6.04
N LYS A 102 23.61 -8.26 -4.81
CA LYS A 102 24.84 -7.51 -4.49
C LYS A 102 26.12 -8.20 -4.99
N ALA A 103 26.14 -9.53 -5.04
CA ALA A 103 27.25 -10.33 -5.57
C ALA A 103 27.27 -10.43 -7.12
N GLY A 104 26.38 -9.73 -7.82
CA GLY A 104 26.30 -9.72 -9.29
C GLY A 104 25.58 -10.92 -9.91
N LYS A 105 25.01 -11.83 -9.09
CA LYS A 105 24.25 -12.98 -9.58
C LYS A 105 22.90 -12.51 -10.13
N THR A 106 22.57 -12.95 -11.35
CA THR A 106 21.23 -12.72 -11.92
C THR A 106 20.20 -13.54 -11.14
N LEU A 107 19.13 -12.88 -10.73
CA LEU A 107 18.01 -13.43 -9.99
C LEU A 107 16.81 -13.53 -10.91
N ASP A 108 16.05 -14.61 -10.73
CA ASP A 108 14.81 -14.86 -11.46
C ASP A 108 13.69 -14.07 -10.79
N GLY A 109 13.16 -13.05 -11.49
CA GLY A 109 12.05 -12.23 -11.01
C GLY A 109 10.73 -13.01 -10.89
N GLY A 110 10.62 -14.19 -11.51
CA GLY A 110 9.42 -15.03 -11.48
C GLY A 110 9.21 -15.82 -10.18
N LYS A 111 10.12 -15.70 -9.21
CA LYS A 111 10.04 -16.43 -7.94
C LYS A 111 10.74 -15.71 -6.80
N ALA A 112 10.56 -16.24 -5.59
CA ALA A 112 11.31 -15.80 -4.41
C ALA A 112 12.84 -15.83 -4.68
N PRO A 113 13.60 -14.85 -4.19
CA PRO A 113 13.20 -13.83 -3.21
C PRO A 113 12.61 -12.54 -3.81
N ILE A 114 12.46 -12.42 -5.14
CA ILE A 114 12.02 -11.16 -5.78
C ILE A 114 10.53 -11.07 -6.04
N CYS A 115 9.94 -12.14 -6.57
CA CYS A 115 8.58 -12.19 -7.09
C CYS A 115 8.05 -10.86 -7.65
N SER A 116 8.52 -10.50 -8.85
CA SER A 116 8.19 -9.25 -9.51
C SER A 116 6.93 -9.35 -10.37
N SER A 117 6.01 -8.41 -10.17
CA SER A 117 4.82 -8.24 -11.00
C SER A 117 5.14 -7.85 -12.44
N THR A 118 6.31 -7.24 -12.71
CA THR A 118 6.76 -6.89 -14.07
C THR A 118 6.91 -8.13 -14.96
N VAL A 119 7.25 -9.28 -14.36
CA VAL A 119 7.36 -10.56 -15.07
C VAL A 119 6.19 -11.49 -14.73
N GLY A 120 5.12 -10.95 -14.15
CA GLY A 120 3.90 -11.70 -13.82
C GLY A 120 4.04 -12.67 -12.65
N CYS A 121 5.05 -12.53 -11.79
CA CYS A 121 5.10 -13.32 -10.57
C CYS A 121 3.93 -12.93 -9.66
N LYS A 122 3.22 -13.95 -9.17
CA LYS A 122 2.20 -13.85 -8.14
C LYS A 122 2.55 -14.86 -7.06
N ASP A 123 2.78 -14.41 -5.83
CA ASP A 123 2.87 -15.30 -4.68
C ASP A 123 1.53 -15.37 -3.95
N ASP A 124 1.39 -16.34 -3.03
CA ASP A 124 0.16 -16.57 -2.27
C ASP A 124 -0.10 -15.53 -1.16
N THR A 125 0.84 -14.61 -0.95
CA THR A 125 0.73 -13.50 -0.01
C THR A 125 0.28 -12.20 -0.69
N GLN A 126 0.30 -12.15 -2.02
CA GLN A 126 -0.08 -10.98 -2.82
C GLN A 126 -1.56 -11.02 -3.22
N ILE A 127 -2.22 -9.87 -3.11
CA ILE A 127 -3.54 -9.63 -3.69
C ILE A 127 -3.32 -9.04 -5.08
N TYR A 128 -3.55 -9.83 -6.13
CA TYR A 128 -3.36 -9.40 -7.51
C TYR A 128 -4.68 -9.06 -8.22
N ASP A 129 -5.72 -9.85 -7.96
CA ASP A 129 -7.01 -9.75 -8.62
C ASP A 129 -8.09 -9.36 -7.59
N VAL A 130 -8.97 -8.44 -7.98
CA VAL A 130 -10.21 -8.17 -7.23
C VAL A 130 -11.25 -9.25 -7.57
N PRO A 131 -12.24 -9.52 -6.69
CA PRO A 131 -13.31 -10.45 -7.01
C PRO A 131 -14.05 -10.07 -8.29
N ASP A 132 -14.62 -11.06 -8.97
CA ASP A 132 -15.40 -10.86 -10.19
C ASP A 132 -16.51 -9.81 -9.98
N GLY A 133 -16.61 -8.87 -10.93
CA GLY A 133 -17.59 -7.79 -10.89
C GLY A 133 -17.25 -6.63 -9.96
N ILE A 134 -16.06 -6.64 -9.33
CA ILE A 134 -15.56 -5.54 -8.51
C ILE A 134 -14.50 -4.75 -9.27
N VAL A 135 -14.47 -3.44 -9.04
CA VAL A 135 -13.38 -2.55 -9.47
C VAL A 135 -12.83 -1.86 -8.22
N ALA A 136 -11.53 -1.99 -7.96
CA ALA A 136 -10.85 -1.20 -6.93
C ALA A 136 -10.34 0.10 -7.57
N ILE A 137 -10.68 1.23 -6.95
CA ILE A 137 -10.31 2.57 -7.43
C ILE A 137 -9.35 3.18 -6.43
N SER A 138 -8.22 3.69 -6.94
CA SER A 138 -7.27 4.47 -6.15
C SER A 138 -6.89 5.77 -6.84
N PHE A 139 -6.48 6.75 -6.04
CA PHE A 139 -5.97 8.04 -6.50
C PHE A 139 -4.62 8.33 -5.86
N ASP A 140 -3.64 8.69 -6.68
CA ASP A 140 -2.28 9.00 -6.26
C ASP A 140 -2.11 10.52 -6.09
N ASP A 141 -0.97 10.91 -5.53
CA ASP A 141 -0.46 12.29 -5.44
C ASP A 141 -1.23 13.31 -4.58
N GLY A 142 -2.41 12.97 -4.08
CA GLY A 142 -3.18 13.88 -3.22
C GLY A 142 -2.55 14.13 -1.84
N PRO A 143 -3.22 14.94 -0.99
CA PRO A 143 -4.35 15.81 -1.32
C PRO A 143 -3.89 17.12 -1.97
N LEU A 144 -4.65 17.60 -2.97
CA LEU A 144 -4.40 18.84 -3.70
C LEU A 144 -5.64 19.75 -3.66
N PRO A 145 -5.53 21.04 -4.03
CA PRO A 145 -6.68 21.96 -4.02
C PRO A 145 -7.89 21.49 -4.85
N ALA A 146 -7.68 20.63 -5.86
CA ALA A 146 -8.75 20.05 -6.67
C ALA A 146 -9.45 18.84 -6.01
N SER A 147 -8.82 18.22 -5.00
CA SER A 147 -9.31 17.01 -4.36
C SER A 147 -10.72 17.12 -3.76
N PRO A 148 -11.16 18.24 -3.14
CA PRO A 148 -12.53 18.35 -2.62
C PRO A 148 -13.63 18.13 -3.67
N ALA A 149 -13.39 18.55 -4.93
CA ALA A 149 -14.34 18.31 -6.02
C ALA A 149 -14.48 16.81 -6.32
N LEU A 150 -13.35 16.09 -6.36
CA LEU A 150 -13.32 14.64 -6.49
C LEU A 150 -14.01 13.97 -5.29
N TYR A 151 -13.72 14.40 -4.06
CA TYR A 151 -14.27 13.79 -2.85
C TYR A 151 -15.78 13.96 -2.79
N LYS A 152 -16.30 15.13 -3.17
CA LYS A 152 -17.74 15.35 -3.31
C LYS A 152 -18.35 14.40 -4.34
N PHE A 153 -17.75 14.29 -5.54
CA PHE A 153 -18.23 13.36 -6.56
C PHE A 153 -18.27 11.91 -6.05
N LEU A 154 -17.23 11.45 -5.38
CA LEU A 154 -17.17 10.09 -4.82
C LEU A 154 -18.25 9.87 -3.77
N ARG A 155 -18.48 10.83 -2.86
CA ARG A 155 -19.56 10.75 -1.86
C ARG A 155 -20.94 10.71 -2.50
N ASP A 156 -21.20 11.60 -3.44
CA ASP A 156 -22.49 11.71 -4.13
C ASP A 156 -22.84 10.42 -4.89
N ASN A 157 -21.82 9.66 -5.30
CA ASN A 157 -21.97 8.38 -5.98
C ASN A 157 -21.76 7.17 -5.04
N ASN A 158 -21.70 7.39 -3.73
CA ASN A 158 -21.51 6.35 -2.71
C ASN A 158 -20.29 5.43 -2.98
N GLN A 159 -19.18 6.02 -3.42
CA GLN A 159 -17.94 5.30 -3.74
C GLN A 159 -16.93 5.42 -2.59
N LYS A 160 -16.37 4.28 -2.19
CA LYS A 160 -15.24 4.17 -1.27
C LYS A 160 -14.00 3.83 -2.09
N VAL A 161 -12.92 4.56 -1.85
CA VAL A 161 -11.68 4.46 -2.64
C VAL A 161 -10.46 4.49 -1.72
N THR A 162 -9.29 4.15 -2.26
CA THR A 162 -8.02 4.30 -1.57
C THR A 162 -7.27 5.53 -2.10
N HIS A 163 -6.80 6.40 -1.21
CA HIS A 163 -5.93 7.53 -1.58
C HIS A 163 -4.48 7.23 -1.21
N PHE A 164 -3.60 7.21 -2.21
CA PHE A 164 -2.16 7.16 -2.04
C PHE A 164 -1.64 8.59 -1.94
N PHE A 165 -1.45 9.06 -0.71
CA PHE A 165 -1.10 10.46 -0.45
C PHE A 165 0.40 10.69 -0.33
N ILE A 166 0.85 11.83 -0.88
CA ILE A 166 2.19 12.35 -0.68
C ILE A 166 2.24 13.09 0.67
N GLY A 167 3.23 12.76 1.51
CA GLY A 167 3.37 13.33 2.85
C GLY A 167 3.43 14.86 2.89
N SER A 168 4.20 15.48 1.97
CA SER A 168 4.27 16.95 1.87
C SER A 168 2.93 17.58 1.52
N ASN A 169 2.11 16.91 0.71
CA ASN A 169 0.81 17.42 0.29
C ASN A 169 -0.20 17.39 1.45
N ILE A 170 -0.10 16.40 2.35
CA ILE A 170 -0.85 16.37 3.61
C ILE A 170 -0.45 17.55 4.50
N LEU A 171 0.85 17.86 4.59
CA LEU A 171 1.34 18.98 5.38
C LEU A 171 0.80 20.33 4.87
N GLU A 172 0.70 20.47 3.54
CA GLU A 172 0.19 21.66 2.86
C GLU A 172 -1.34 21.76 2.95
N ASN A 173 -2.07 20.65 2.80
CA ASN A 173 -3.52 20.60 2.72
C ASN A 173 -4.16 19.68 3.81
N PRO A 174 -3.93 19.94 5.10
CA PRO A 174 -4.33 19.04 6.18
C PRO A 174 -5.85 18.88 6.34
N GLU A 175 -6.62 19.93 6.06
CA GLU A 175 -8.10 19.84 6.13
C GLU A 175 -8.67 19.02 4.96
N ILE A 176 -8.05 19.09 3.78
CA ILE A 176 -8.44 18.25 2.63
C ILE A 176 -8.10 16.78 2.93
N PHE A 177 -6.95 16.50 3.53
CA PHE A 177 -6.63 15.15 4.01
C PHE A 177 -7.69 14.62 4.97
N LYS A 178 -8.09 15.42 5.97
CA LYS A 178 -9.11 15.04 6.94
C LYS A 178 -10.46 14.78 6.28
N GLU A 179 -10.86 15.56 5.28
CA GLU A 179 -12.12 15.32 4.55
C GLU A 179 -12.16 13.91 3.94
N ALA A 180 -11.07 13.47 3.30
CA ALA A 180 -11.00 12.13 2.71
C ALA A 180 -11.21 11.01 3.75
N PHE A 181 -10.68 11.17 4.96
CA PHE A 181 -10.79 10.16 6.00
C PHE A 181 -12.07 10.30 6.85
N GLU A 182 -12.29 11.46 7.46
CA GLU A 182 -13.33 11.68 8.47
C GLU A 182 -14.73 11.81 7.83
N VAL A 183 -14.83 12.41 6.63
CA VAL A 183 -16.11 12.65 5.96
C VAL A 183 -16.41 11.55 4.95
N ASN A 184 -15.46 11.26 4.05
CA ASN A 184 -15.67 10.24 3.03
C ASN A 184 -15.49 8.83 3.57
N GLY A 185 -14.77 8.62 4.68
CA GLY A 185 -14.41 7.29 5.16
C GLY A 185 -13.68 6.48 4.10
N ASN A 186 -12.78 7.11 3.34
CA ASN A 186 -11.92 6.45 2.36
C ASN A 186 -10.70 5.83 3.02
N ASP A 187 -10.09 4.84 2.36
CA ASP A 187 -8.84 4.24 2.80
C ASP A 187 -7.65 5.15 2.48
N ILE A 188 -6.63 5.11 3.34
CA ILE A 188 -5.43 5.92 3.22
C ILE A 188 -4.21 5.03 3.02
N ALA A 189 -3.41 5.35 2.02
CA ALA A 189 -2.15 4.70 1.71
C ALA A 189 -1.02 5.73 1.54
N VAL A 190 0.22 5.25 1.68
CA VAL A 190 1.43 6.09 1.62
C VAL A 190 1.96 6.13 0.19
N HIS A 191 2.19 7.34 -0.33
CA HIS A 191 2.77 7.58 -1.65
C HIS A 191 4.08 8.39 -1.58
N THR A 192 4.95 7.97 -0.67
CA THR A 192 6.21 8.65 -0.32
C THR A 192 6.03 10.01 0.37
N TRP A 193 7.14 10.65 0.74
CA TRP A 193 7.12 12.00 1.31
C TRP A 193 7.02 13.11 0.25
N SER A 194 7.75 12.99 -0.86
CA SER A 194 7.91 14.07 -1.86
C SER A 194 7.98 13.59 -3.31
N HIS A 195 7.52 12.36 -3.54
CA HIS A 195 7.50 11.69 -4.84
C HIS A 195 8.86 11.66 -5.59
N PRO A 196 9.97 11.28 -4.92
CA PRO A 196 11.22 11.03 -5.63
C PRO A 196 11.14 9.70 -6.39
N GLN A 197 11.96 9.57 -7.43
CA GLN A 197 12.21 8.27 -8.03
C GLN A 197 12.88 7.36 -7.00
N MET A 198 12.18 6.30 -6.56
CA MET A 198 12.64 5.41 -5.49
C MET A 198 13.59 4.30 -5.97
N THR A 199 13.62 4.03 -7.27
CA THR A 199 14.51 3.03 -7.87
C THR A 199 15.27 3.68 -9.01
N THR A 200 16.59 3.70 -8.88
CA THR A 200 17.54 4.08 -9.94
C THR A 200 18.43 2.89 -10.24
#